data_AF-A0A2P6RN57-F1
#
_entry.id   AF-A0A2P6RN57-F1
#
_cell.length_a   1.000
_cell.length_b   1.000
_cell.length_c   1.000
_cell.angle_alpha   90.00
_cell.angle_beta   90.00
_cell.angle_gamma   90.00
#
_symmetry.space_group_name_H-M   'P 1'
#
loop_
_entity.id
_entity.type
_entity.pdbx_description
1 polymer ?
#
loop_
_entity_poly.entity_id
_entity_poly.type
_entity_poly.pdbx_seq_one_letter_code
_entity_poly.pdbx_strand_id
1 'polypeptide(L)' 'MEGKGLIIRGWAPQVLILDHPSVGGFVTHCGGIPHWKEFLLGLPMVTWTVSAGQFYNE' A
#
# COMPACT_ATOMS: atom_id res chain seq x y z
N MET A 1 6.14 7.05 -22.43
CA MET A 1 5.65 7.72 -21.22
C MET A 1 6.82 7.87 -20.27
N GLU A 2 7.57 8.96 -20.41
CA GLU A 2 8.71 9.26 -19.55
C GLU A 2 8.22 9.98 -18.28
N GLY A 3 8.83 9.72 -17.12
CA GLY A 3 8.51 10.42 -15.87
C GLY A 3 7.20 10.02 -15.15
N LYS A 4 6.54 8.92 -15.53
CA LYS A 4 5.27 8.48 -14.90
C LYS A 4 5.41 7.48 -13.74
N GLY A 5 6.62 7.06 -13.40
CA GLY A 5 6.85 6.06 -12.35
C GLY A 5 8.25 6.16 -11.75
N LEU A 6 8.33 5.81 -10.47
CA LEU A 6 9.57 5.76 -9.69
C LEU A 6 9.71 4.35 -9.09
N ILE A 7 10.88 3.72 -9.29
CA ILE A 7 11.19 2.42 -8.68
C ILE A 7 12.15 2.65 -7.52
N ILE A 8 11.70 2.36 -6.31
CA ILE A 8 12.55 2.33 -5.11
C ILE A 8 12.92 0.86 -4.86
N ARG A 9 14.23 0.57 -4.78
CA ARG A 9 14.73 -0.76 -4.43
C ARG A 9 15.05 -0.81 -2.94
N GLY A 10 14.68 -1.91 -2.28
CA GLY A 10 14.83 -2.06 -0.83
C GLY A 10 13.61 -1.53 -0.09
N TRP A 11 13.83 -0.64 0.88
CA TRP A 11 12.77 -0.11 1.74
C TRP A 11 12.33 1.29 1.31
N ALA A 12 11.03 1.56 1.44
CA ALA A 12 10.44 2.88 1.24
C ALA A 12 9.62 3.28 2.47
N PRO A 13 9.53 4.58 2.81
CA PRO A 13 8.76 5.03 3.97
C PRO A 13 7.25 4.97 3.69
N GLN A 14 6.68 3.77 3.74
CA GLN A 14 5.28 3.47 3.38
C GLN A 14 4.28 4.42 4.05
N VAL A 15 4.42 4.68 5.35
CA VAL A 15 3.49 5.56 6.09
C VAL A 15 3.50 6.99 5.54
N LEU A 16 4.69 7.54 5.25
CA LEU A 16 4.80 8.91 4.71
C LEU A 16 4.30 8.99 3.27
N ILE A 17 4.48 7.92 2.49
CA ILE A 17 3.96 7.85 1.13
C ILE A 17 2.45 7.81 1.15
N LEU A 18 1.84 6.95 1.97
CA LEU A 18 0.39 6.79 2.04
C LEU A 18 -0.35 8.00 2.60
N ASP A 19 0.28 8.78 3.49
CA ASP A 19 -0.28 10.02 4.02
C ASP A 19 -0.24 11.19 3.00
N HIS A 20 0.45 11.02 1.87
CA HIS A 20 0.60 12.09 0.89
C HIS A 20 -0.66 12.25 0.04
N PRO A 21 -1.22 13.48 -0.12
CA PRO A 21 -2.49 13.70 -0.82
C PRO A 21 -2.48 13.36 -2.31
N SER A 22 -1.30 13.19 -2.91
CA SER A 22 -1.17 12.70 -4.30
C SER A 22 -1.35 11.18 -4.44
N VAL A 23 -1.41 10.43 -3.34
CA VAL A 23 -1.72 9.00 -3.39
C VAL A 23 -3.21 8.82 -3.61
N GLY A 24 -3.57 8.20 -4.73
CA GLY A 24 -4.95 7.89 -5.08
C GLY A 24 -5.36 6.44 -4.84
N GLY A 25 -4.43 5.57 -4.42
CA GLY A 25 -4.70 4.16 -4.18
C GLY A 25 -3.45 3.35 -3.83
N PHE A 26 -3.65 2.18 -3.25
CA PHE A 26 -2.57 1.34 -2.74
C PHE A 26 -2.76 -0.14 -3.13
N VAL A 27 -1.71 -0.75 -3.69
CA VAL A 27 -1.68 -2.20 -3.94
C VAL A 27 -0.87 -2.84 -2.82
N THR A 28 -1.48 -3.74 -2.06
CA THR A 28 -0.86 -4.33 -0.88
C THR A 28 -1.02 -5.82 -0.81
N HIS A 29 0.00 -6.48 -0.28
CA HIS A 29 -0.04 -7.91 0.00
C HIS A 29 -0.81 -8.28 1.28
N CYS A 30 -1.41 -7.31 1.96
CA CYS A 30 -2.22 -7.55 3.16
C CYS A 30 -1.45 -8.23 4.32
N GLY A 31 -0.13 -7.99 4.40
CA GLY A 31 0.71 -8.37 5.54
C GLY A 31 1.51 -7.19 6.13
N GLY A 32 1.64 -7.15 7.46
CA GLY A 32 2.59 -6.31 8.23
C GLY A 32 2.50 -4.77 8.07
N ILE A 33 2.43 -4.05 9.20
CA ILE A 33 1.99 -2.63 9.40
C ILE A 33 0.45 -2.54 9.35
N PRO A 34 -0.24 -1.93 10.34
CA PRO A 34 -1.67 -2.14 10.53
C PRO A 34 -2.47 -1.69 9.31
N HIS A 35 -3.05 -2.66 8.60
CA HIS A 35 -3.94 -2.50 7.44
C HIS A 35 -5.01 -1.44 7.67
N TRP A 36 -5.43 -1.28 8.93
CA TRP A 36 -6.35 -0.23 9.36
C TRP A 36 -5.89 1.19 9.04
N LYS A 37 -4.58 1.49 8.95
CA LYS A 37 -4.11 2.84 8.61
C LYS A 37 -4.50 3.24 7.19
N GLU A 38 -4.51 2.29 6.25
CA GLU A 38 -4.90 2.56 4.88
C GLU A 38 -6.41 2.79 4.77
N PHE A 39 -7.21 2.01 5.52
CA PHE A 39 -8.64 2.24 5.68
C PHE A 39 -8.94 3.61 6.32
N LEU A 40 -8.18 4.00 7.35
CA LEU A 40 -8.32 5.29 8.02
C LEU A 40 -7.96 6.49 7.12
N LEU A 41 -7.10 6.27 6.12
CA LEU A 41 -6.73 7.28 5.12
C LEU A 41 -7.73 7.36 3.95
N GLY A 42 -8.75 6.49 3.92
CA GLY A 42 -9.80 6.50 2.90
C GLY A 42 -9.30 6.16 1.49
N LEU A 43 -8.15 5.49 1.37
CA LEU A 43 -7.57 5.14 0.08
C LEU A 43 -8.20 3.84 -0.46
N PRO A 44 -8.56 3.78 -1.75
CA PRO A 44 -8.95 2.52 -2.37
C PRO A 44 -7.76 1.56 -2.43
N MET A 45 -8.01 0.30 -2.04
CA MET A 45 -6.99 -0.73 -1.93
C MET A 45 -7.22 -1.87 -2.93
N VAL A 46 -6.12 -2.40 -3.48
CA VAL A 46 -6.12 -3.64 -4.25
C VAL A 46 -5.30 -4.66 -3.48
N THR A 47 -5.92 -5.76 -3.10
CA THR A 47 -5.29 -6.83 -2.35
C THR A 47 -4.56 -7.80 -3.30
N TRP A 48 -3.30 -8.08 -2.99
CA TRP A 48 -2.49 -9.08 -3.69
C TRP A 48 -1.80 -9.99 -2.67
N THR A 49 -2.58 -10.90 -2.10
CA THR A 49 -2.14 -11.83 -1.06
C THR A 49 -1.00 -12.73 -1.53
N VAL A 50 0.02 -12.91 -0.69
CA VAL A 50 1.19 -13.77 -0.96
C VAL A 50 1.29 -14.93 0.03
N SER A 51 0.69 -14.82 1.22
CA SER A 51 0.76 -15.83 2.29
C SER A 51 -0.59 -16.08 2.96
N ALA A 52 -0.78 -17.28 3.52
CA ALA A 52 -2.05 -17.80 4.05
C ALA A 52 -2.75 -16.89 5.07
N GLY A 53 -2.00 -16.17 5.91
CA GLY A 53 -2.57 -15.24 6.89
C GLY A 53 -3.12 -13.94 6.29
N GLN A 54 -2.83 -13.64 5.02
CA GLN A 54 -3.17 -12.37 4.36
C GLN A 54 -4.53 -12.42 3.68
N PHE A 55 -5.04 -13.63 3.41
CA PHE A 55 -6.36 -13.85 2.81
C PHE A 55 -7.51 -13.47 3.74
N TYR A 56 -7.26 -13.31 5.03
CA TYR A 56 -8.29 -12.99 6.02
C TYR A 56 -8.22 -11.52 6.49
N ASN A 57 -7.33 -10.71 5.90
CA ASN A 57 -7.05 -9.32 6.31
C ASN A 57 -7.64 -8.28 5.35
N GLU A 58 -8.68 -8.66 4.61
CA GLU A 58 -9.40 -7.80 3.67
C GLU A 58 -10.36 -6.82 4.37
#